data_AF-A0A5C3QXX0-F1
#
_entry.id   AF-A0A5C3QXX0-F1
#
_cell.length_a   1.000
_cell.length_b   1.000
_cell.length_c   1.000
_cell.angle_alpha   90.00
_cell.angle_beta   90.00
_cell.angle_gamma   90.00
#
_symmetry.space_group_name_H-M   'P 1'
#
loop_
_entity.id
_entity.type
_entity.pdbx_description
1 polymer ?
#
loop_
_entity_poly.entity_id
_entity_poly.type
_entity_poly.pdbx_seq_one_letter_code
_entity_poly.pdbx_strand_id
1 'polypeptide(L)'
;MEFPPFTLVTPTDEQVQDAAHAIRELEPGLGQLKLLARLKEENNWTLSEKRFRRLVPSTFAAGIDAAIAEALKILEEDEDEDDYEDGCSSDSEFDDASGESMGYGHYEELDDSDGEDDEADLEAEGAKEGHPGERKAVFTDSRKLADDAFAKQIGWRTRTVRLKWNFKLTDEHIDKIVALSPAVCDNFRDFIFESEDARPLLEIEVVKVNEVKEWGDWELHITSQTYQDGKEVTDLPFAADMGLQGMDDDTEYNNYLTTGDISEEYLARYGY
;
A
#
# COMPACT_ATOMS: atom_id res chain seq x y z
N MET A 1 -14.86 -3.40 -56.41
CA MET A 1 -15.61 -2.98 -55.22
C MET A 1 -14.79 -1.89 -54.56
N GLU A 2 -15.19 -0.64 -54.71
CA GLU A 2 -14.56 0.48 -54.02
C GLU A 2 -15.11 0.50 -52.59
N PHE A 3 -14.22 0.35 -51.59
CA PHE A 3 -14.61 0.54 -50.20
C PHE A 3 -14.78 2.05 -49.96
N PRO A 4 -15.90 2.49 -49.38
CA PRO A 4 -16.08 3.89 -49.07
C PRO A 4 -14.97 4.38 -48.13
N PRO A 5 -14.47 5.62 -48.31
CA PRO A 5 -13.44 6.16 -47.45
C PRO A 5 -13.94 6.21 -46.01
N PHE A 6 -13.17 5.66 -45.07
CA PHE A 6 -13.45 5.75 -43.64
C PHE A 6 -13.41 7.23 -43.23
N THR A 7 -14.59 7.83 -43.02
CA THR A 7 -14.68 9.19 -42.48
C THR A 7 -14.47 9.13 -40.98
N LEU A 8 -13.30 9.60 -40.53
CA LEU A 8 -13.01 9.73 -39.11
C LEU A 8 -13.91 10.81 -38.51
N VAL A 9 -14.84 10.42 -37.65
CA VAL A 9 -15.75 11.34 -36.96
C VAL A 9 -15.06 11.86 -35.70
N THR A 10 -15.12 13.17 -35.49
CA THR A 10 -14.70 13.80 -34.23
C THR A 10 -15.93 13.89 -33.32
N PRO A 11 -16.01 13.14 -32.22
CA PRO A 11 -17.19 13.15 -31.35
C PRO A 11 -17.26 14.42 -30.50
N THR A 12 -18.46 14.80 -30.06
CA THR A 12 -18.67 15.87 -29.08
C THR A 12 -18.28 15.41 -27.67
N ASP A 13 -18.05 16.37 -26.75
CA ASP A 13 -17.65 16.04 -25.37
C ASP A 13 -18.72 15.20 -24.64
N GLU A 14 -20.01 15.52 -24.85
CA GLU A 14 -21.16 14.77 -24.31
C GLU A 14 -21.20 13.32 -24.81
N GLN A 15 -21.03 13.11 -26.12
CA GLN A 15 -21.01 11.74 -26.70
C GLN A 15 -19.91 10.86 -26.08
N VAL A 16 -18.76 11.47 -25.78
CA VAL A 16 -17.64 10.75 -25.15
C VAL A 16 -17.99 10.37 -23.71
N GLN A 17 -18.63 11.26 -22.95
CA GLN A 17 -19.02 11.01 -21.58
C GLN A 17 -20.11 9.95 -21.48
N ASP A 18 -21.16 10.05 -22.31
CA ASP A 18 -22.26 9.09 -22.33
C ASP A 18 -21.78 7.69 -22.71
N ALA A 19 -20.97 7.58 -23.77
CA ALA A 19 -20.42 6.29 -24.19
C ALA A 19 -19.45 5.72 -23.14
N ALA A 20 -18.65 6.57 -22.48
CA ALA A 20 -17.78 6.14 -21.40
C ALA A 20 -18.55 5.63 -20.18
N HIS A 21 -19.67 6.27 -19.84
CA HIS A 21 -20.55 5.84 -18.76
C HIS A 21 -21.18 4.47 -19.07
N ALA A 22 -21.73 4.29 -20.28
CA ALA A 22 -22.33 3.03 -20.71
C ALA A 22 -21.35 1.84 -20.64
N ILE A 23 -20.08 2.04 -21.02
CA ILE A 23 -19.05 0.99 -20.91
C ILE A 23 -18.74 0.68 -19.44
N ARG A 24 -18.69 1.70 -18.56
CA ARG A 24 -18.42 1.51 -17.13
C ARG A 24 -19.54 0.77 -16.39
N GLU A 25 -20.79 1.00 -16.78
CA GLU A 25 -21.93 0.24 -16.23
C GLU A 25 -21.84 -1.25 -16.57
N LEU A 26 -21.34 -1.58 -17.76
CA LEU A 26 -21.16 -2.97 -18.19
C LEU A 26 -19.92 -3.63 -17.55
N GLU A 27 -18.83 -2.86 -17.37
CA GLU A 27 -17.54 -3.37 -16.87
C GLU A 27 -16.93 -2.43 -15.81
N PRO A 28 -17.42 -2.50 -14.55
CA PRO A 28 -16.89 -1.72 -13.44
C PRO A 28 -15.51 -2.27 -13.05
N GLY A 29 -14.46 -1.69 -13.62
CA GLY A 29 -13.08 -2.16 -13.43
C GLY A 29 -12.19 -1.88 -14.64
N LEU A 30 -12.78 -1.47 -15.76
CA LEU A 30 -12.01 -1.12 -16.94
C LEU A 30 -11.22 0.18 -16.71
N GLY A 31 -9.89 0.07 -16.70
CA GLY A 31 -8.99 1.21 -16.59
C GLY A 31 -9.17 2.21 -17.74
N GLN A 32 -8.88 3.49 -17.50
CA GLN A 32 -9.09 4.59 -18.47
C GLN A 32 -8.49 4.32 -19.87
N LEU A 33 -7.27 3.76 -19.93
CA LEU A 33 -6.61 3.46 -21.21
C LEU A 33 -7.34 2.41 -22.02
N LYS A 34 -7.85 1.36 -21.36
CA LYS A 34 -8.64 0.30 -21.99
C LYS A 34 -10.00 0.84 -22.44
N LEU A 35 -10.62 1.70 -21.62
CA LEU A 35 -11.88 2.36 -21.98
C LEU A 35 -11.71 3.26 -23.22
N LEU A 36 -10.62 4.02 -23.29
CA LEU A 36 -10.28 4.82 -24.46
C LEU A 36 -10.03 3.95 -25.72
N ALA A 37 -9.31 2.84 -25.57
CA ALA A 37 -9.06 1.92 -26.68
C ALA A 37 -10.36 1.36 -27.25
N ARG A 38 -11.27 0.92 -26.37
CA ARG A 38 -12.59 0.38 -26.75
C ARG A 38 -13.46 1.42 -27.43
N LEU A 39 -13.51 2.66 -26.92
CA LEU A 39 -14.27 3.75 -27.56
C LEU A 39 -13.76 4.06 -28.98
N LYS A 40 -12.44 4.01 -29.19
CA LYS A 40 -11.84 4.21 -30.52
C LYS A 40 -12.19 3.09 -31.48
N GLU A 41 -12.18 1.85 -31.00
CA GLU A 41 -12.47 0.65 -31.78
C GLU A 41 -13.95 0.59 -32.18
N GLU A 42 -14.86 0.75 -31.22
CA GLU A 42 -16.31 0.61 -31.46
C GLU A 42 -16.89 1.75 -32.32
N ASN A 43 -16.39 2.98 -32.13
CA ASN A 43 -16.98 4.17 -32.75
C ASN A 43 -16.11 4.81 -33.85
N ASN A 44 -14.94 4.26 -34.14
CA ASN A 44 -13.96 4.84 -35.08
C ASN A 44 -13.60 6.31 -34.77
N TRP A 45 -13.53 6.65 -33.48
CA TRP A 45 -13.28 8.01 -33.02
C TRP A 45 -11.80 8.37 -32.99
N THR A 46 -11.50 9.61 -33.36
CA THR A 46 -10.16 10.20 -33.19
C THR A 46 -10.09 10.98 -31.89
N LEU A 47 -9.91 10.28 -30.76
CA LEU A 47 -9.75 10.91 -29.45
C LEU A 47 -8.30 10.97 -28.98
N SER A 48 -7.88 12.14 -28.48
CA SER A 48 -6.62 12.28 -27.75
C SER A 48 -6.80 11.85 -26.30
N GLU A 49 -5.77 11.23 -25.73
CA GLU A 49 -5.78 10.78 -24.33
C GLU A 49 -5.94 11.96 -23.36
N LYS A 50 -5.31 13.10 -23.66
CA LYS A 50 -5.44 14.32 -22.85
C LYS A 50 -6.88 14.85 -22.80
N ARG A 51 -7.60 14.84 -23.93
CA ARG A 51 -9.02 15.23 -23.97
C ARG A 51 -9.86 14.23 -23.19
N PHE A 52 -9.60 12.93 -23.38
CA PHE A 52 -10.29 11.87 -22.67
C PHE A 52 -10.15 11.97 -21.15
N ARG A 53 -8.91 12.10 -20.63
CA ARG A 53 -8.65 12.24 -19.19
C ARG A 53 -9.32 13.46 -18.57
N ARG A 54 -9.52 14.54 -19.34
CA ARG A 54 -10.22 15.75 -18.89
C ARG A 54 -11.73 15.54 -18.78
N LEU A 55 -12.32 14.74 -19.68
CA LEU A 55 -13.77 14.51 -19.75
C LEU A 55 -14.23 13.38 -18.82
N VAL A 56 -13.40 12.35 -18.66
CA VAL A 56 -13.73 11.14 -17.93
C VAL A 56 -12.70 10.98 -16.79
N PRO A 57 -13.01 11.45 -15.56
CA PRO A 57 -12.10 11.33 -14.43
C PRO A 57 -11.81 9.86 -14.10
N SER A 58 -10.64 9.62 -13.50
CA SER A 58 -10.20 8.26 -13.16
C SER A 58 -11.09 7.73 -12.05
N THR A 59 -11.86 6.69 -12.34
CA THR A 59 -12.74 6.02 -11.37
C THR A 59 -11.97 5.32 -10.27
N PHE A 60 -10.65 5.11 -10.43
CA PHE A 60 -9.84 4.52 -9.38
C PHE A 60 -9.80 5.40 -8.11
N ALA A 61 -9.92 6.72 -8.26
CA ALA A 61 -10.03 7.61 -7.11
C ALA A 61 -11.45 7.62 -6.52
N ALA A 62 -12.48 7.65 -7.37
CA ALA A 62 -13.87 7.77 -6.91
C ALA A 62 -14.47 6.45 -6.39
N GLY A 63 -13.98 5.30 -6.84
CA GLY A 63 -14.50 3.99 -6.45
C GLY A 63 -14.14 3.59 -5.02
N ILE A 64 -13.01 4.08 -4.49
CA ILE A 64 -12.63 3.86 -3.09
C ILE A 64 -13.58 4.66 -2.18
N ASP A 65 -13.82 5.92 -2.49
CA ASP A 65 -14.72 6.77 -1.69
C ASP A 65 -16.18 6.26 -1.71
N ALA A 66 -16.66 5.78 -2.86
CA ALA A 66 -18.00 5.21 -2.98
C ALA A 66 -18.13 3.86 -2.25
N ALA A 67 -17.13 2.98 -2.36
CA ALA A 67 -17.12 1.70 -1.65
C ALA A 67 -16.98 1.89 -0.13
N ILE A 68 -16.20 2.88 0.31
CA ILE A 68 -16.11 3.26 1.73
C ILE A 68 -17.45 3.83 2.21
N ALA A 69 -18.09 4.70 1.44
CA ALA A 69 -19.40 5.25 1.81
C ALA A 69 -20.49 4.17 1.88
N GLU A 70 -20.48 3.19 0.98
CA GLU A 70 -21.43 2.07 1.01
C GLU A 70 -21.13 1.10 2.16
N ALA A 71 -19.85 0.82 2.45
CA ALA A 71 -19.44 0.02 3.60
C ALA A 71 -19.78 0.70 4.94
N LEU A 72 -19.63 2.02 5.04
CA LEU A 72 -20.03 2.79 6.22
C LEU A 72 -21.54 2.76 6.44
N LYS A 73 -22.33 2.74 5.36
CA LYS A 73 -23.78 2.65 5.44
C LYS A 73 -24.27 1.31 5.99
N ILE A 74 -23.54 0.22 5.71
CA ILE A 74 -23.82 -1.11 6.26
C ILE A 74 -23.51 -1.15 7.77
N LEU A 75 -22.48 -0.43 8.23
CA LEU A 75 -22.11 -0.40 9.65
C LEU A 75 -23.06 0.45 10.51
N GLU A 76 -23.74 1.45 9.94
CA GLU A 76 -24.71 2.28 10.66
C GLU A 76 -26.09 1.62 10.84
N GLU A 77 -26.39 0.51 10.14
CA GLU A 77 -27.69 -0.16 10.22
C GLU A 77 -27.78 -1.25 11.32
N ASP A 78 -26.71 -1.51 12.07
CA ASP A 78 -26.67 -2.54 13.14
C ASP A 78 -26.73 -1.98 14.59
N GLU A 79 -26.99 -0.69 14.80
CA GLU A 79 -27.20 -0.10 16.15
C GLU A 79 -28.68 -0.12 16.60
N ASP A 80 -29.41 -1.21 16.33
CA ASP A 80 -30.74 -1.42 16.90
C ASP A 80 -30.61 -1.77 18.39
N GLU A 81 -30.78 -0.73 19.22
CA GLU A 81 -31.28 -0.70 20.61
C GLU A 81 -31.52 -2.07 21.28
N ASP A 82 -30.47 -2.65 21.85
CA ASP A 82 -30.61 -3.63 22.93
C ASP A 82 -31.14 -2.89 24.17
N ASP A 83 -32.47 -2.93 24.34
CA ASP A 83 -33.22 -2.62 25.55
C ASP A 83 -32.70 -3.49 26.72
N TYR A 84 -31.56 -3.12 27.30
CA TYR A 84 -31.06 -3.68 28.54
C TYR A 84 -31.95 -3.17 29.67
N GLU A 85 -33.06 -3.88 29.93
CA GLU A 85 -33.78 -3.75 31.19
C GLU A 85 -32.84 -4.14 32.33
N ASP A 86 -32.29 -3.12 33.00
CA ASP A 86 -31.47 -3.22 34.20
C ASP A 86 -32.33 -3.72 35.38
N GLY A 87 -32.54 -5.03 35.38
CA GLY A 87 -33.17 -5.76 36.46
C GLY A 87 -32.12 -6.30 37.43
N CYS A 88 -31.56 -5.45 38.28
CA CYS A 88 -30.85 -5.86 39.49
C CYS A 88 -31.29 -5.06 40.72
N SER A 89 -32.52 -5.34 41.16
CA SER A 89 -32.87 -5.30 42.57
C SER A 89 -32.06 -6.35 43.33
N SER A 90 -31.14 -5.93 44.19
CA SER A 90 -30.76 -6.69 45.39
C SER A 90 -30.15 -5.75 46.42
N ASP A 91 -30.99 -5.46 47.41
CA ASP A 91 -30.66 -5.11 48.79
C ASP A 91 -29.24 -5.51 49.21
N SER A 92 -28.46 -4.50 49.63
CA SER A 92 -27.50 -4.69 50.71
C SER A 92 -27.60 -3.51 51.66
N GLU A 93 -28.41 -3.70 52.70
CA GLU A 93 -28.26 -3.02 53.99
C GLU A 93 -26.79 -3.17 54.43
N PHE A 94 -26.03 -2.08 54.36
CA PHE A 94 -24.77 -1.94 55.08
C PHE A 94 -24.96 -0.85 56.13
N ASP A 95 -25.37 -1.31 57.32
CA ASP A 95 -25.34 -0.55 58.55
C ASP A 95 -23.89 -0.25 58.99
N ASP A 96 -23.79 0.77 59.84
CA ASP A 96 -22.69 1.10 60.75
C ASP A 96 -21.60 2.11 60.29
N ALA A 97 -21.95 3.37 60.51
CA ALA A 97 -21.35 4.23 61.55
C ALA A 97 -19.83 4.17 61.80
N SER A 98 -19.11 5.17 61.28
CA SER A 98 -18.17 6.07 61.98
C SER A 98 -17.38 6.81 60.88
N GLY A 99 -17.44 8.14 60.75
CA GLY A 99 -17.17 9.10 61.80
C GLY A 99 -15.70 9.49 61.73
N GLU A 100 -15.22 10.06 60.61
CA GLU A 100 -13.92 10.73 60.57
C GLU A 100 -13.96 11.97 59.66
N SER A 101 -13.76 13.11 60.31
CA SER A 101 -13.67 14.45 59.76
C SER A 101 -12.33 14.59 59.03
N MET A 102 -12.35 14.61 57.69
CA MET A 102 -11.18 15.03 56.91
C MET A 102 -11.13 16.56 56.84
N GLY A 103 -10.10 17.11 57.47
CA GLY A 103 -9.84 18.54 57.57
C GLY A 103 -9.62 19.19 56.20
N TYR A 104 -10.12 20.42 56.09
CA TYR A 104 -9.82 21.33 54.99
C TYR A 104 -8.31 21.58 54.95
N GLY A 105 -7.66 20.93 53.98
CA GLY A 105 -6.27 21.20 53.62
C GLY A 105 -6.16 22.63 53.10
N HIS A 106 -5.42 23.43 53.86
CA HIS A 106 -4.86 24.71 53.49
C HIS A 106 -4.08 24.56 52.16
N TYR A 107 -4.59 25.15 51.08
CA TYR A 107 -3.84 25.28 49.83
C TYR A 107 -2.81 26.39 50.07
N GLU A 108 -1.57 26.01 50.37
CA GLU A 108 -0.46 26.94 50.23
C GLU A 108 -0.35 27.28 48.74
N GLU A 109 -0.37 28.59 48.46
CA GLU A 109 0.01 29.18 47.18
C GLU A 109 1.41 28.67 46.84
N LEU A 110 1.48 27.64 45.99
CA LEU A 110 2.75 27.22 45.41
C LEU A 110 3.13 28.25 44.36
N ASP A 111 4.23 28.94 44.70
CA ASP A 111 5.02 29.83 43.87
C ASP A 111 4.96 29.45 42.39
N ASP A 112 4.69 30.49 41.59
CA ASP A 112 5.00 30.57 40.17
C ASP A 112 6.49 30.22 39.98
N SER A 113 6.80 28.94 39.90
CA SER A 113 8.11 28.45 39.50
C SER A 113 8.17 28.56 37.99
N ASP A 114 8.85 29.60 37.52
CA ASP A 114 9.45 29.81 36.20
C ASP A 114 10.37 28.63 35.80
N GLY A 115 9.78 27.44 35.74
CA GLY A 115 10.37 26.22 35.23
C GLY A 115 10.60 26.42 33.75
N GLU A 116 11.83 26.80 33.45
CA GLU A 116 12.49 26.75 32.17
C GLU A 116 11.88 25.63 31.32
N ASP A 117 11.13 26.03 30.30
CA ASP A 117 10.76 25.15 29.20
C ASP A 117 12.08 24.62 28.63
N ASP A 118 12.51 23.47 29.13
CA ASP A 118 13.43 22.57 28.45
C ASP A 118 12.73 22.14 27.16
N GLU A 119 12.68 23.07 26.19
CA GLU A 119 12.50 22.74 24.79
C GLU A 119 13.62 21.76 24.49
N ALA A 120 13.29 20.47 24.60
CA ALA A 120 14.11 19.40 24.12
C ALA A 120 14.39 19.75 22.65
N ASP A 121 15.59 20.27 22.41
CA ASP A 121 16.20 20.48 21.11
C ASP A 121 16.13 19.13 20.38
N LEU A 122 15.00 18.88 19.72
CA LEU A 122 14.87 17.91 18.65
C LEU A 122 15.65 18.52 17.49
N GLU A 123 16.98 18.48 17.63
CA GLU A 123 17.91 18.79 16.55
C GLU A 123 17.54 17.86 15.39
N ALA A 124 16.75 18.40 14.47
CA ALA A 124 16.48 17.81 13.18
C ALA A 124 17.78 17.89 12.35
N GLU A 125 18.77 17.11 12.77
CA GLU A 125 20.01 16.79 12.07
C GLU A 125 19.66 16.07 10.76
N GLY A 126 19.20 16.80 9.75
CA GLY A 126 18.65 16.13 8.57
C GLY A 126 18.23 17.01 7.41
N ALA A 127 19.06 17.97 6.98
CA ALA A 127 18.78 18.71 5.75
C ALA A 127 19.99 19.29 4.99
N LYS A 128 21.23 18.79 5.18
CA LYS A 128 22.42 19.47 4.61
C LYS A 128 23.12 18.81 3.41
N GLU A 129 22.64 17.69 2.87
CA GLU A 129 23.31 17.06 1.72
C GLU A 129 22.35 16.65 0.58
N GLY A 130 22.07 17.64 -0.28
CA GLY A 130 21.36 17.46 -1.54
C GLY A 130 21.60 18.64 -2.48
N HIS A 131 21.42 18.43 -3.78
CA HIS A 131 21.41 19.52 -4.75
C HIS A 131 20.45 20.63 -4.29
N PRO A 132 20.75 21.91 -4.54
CA PRO A 132 19.91 23.02 -4.10
C PRO A 132 18.48 22.84 -4.62
N GLY A 133 17.58 22.35 -3.75
CA GLY A 133 16.18 22.06 -4.07
C GLY A 133 15.67 20.67 -3.69
N GLU A 134 16.55 19.68 -3.47
CA GLU A 134 16.14 18.32 -3.10
C GLU A 134 16.17 18.12 -1.59
N ARG A 135 14.99 17.87 -0.99
CA ARG A 135 14.89 17.47 0.42
C ARG A 135 14.89 15.95 0.53
N LYS A 136 15.69 15.45 1.47
CA LYS A 136 15.70 14.05 1.88
C LYS A 136 15.18 13.99 3.31
N ALA A 137 14.23 13.11 3.58
CA ALA A 137 13.77 12.83 4.93
C ALA A 137 14.47 11.54 5.40
N VAL A 138 15.10 11.58 6.57
CA VAL A 138 15.79 10.43 7.16
C VAL A 138 15.16 10.15 8.51
N PHE A 139 14.64 8.93 8.67
CA PHE A 139 13.97 8.48 9.88
C PHE A 139 14.77 7.36 10.53
N THR A 140 15.17 7.54 11.78
CA THR A 140 16.07 6.62 12.48
C THR A 140 15.36 5.70 13.46
N ASP A 141 14.37 6.18 14.22
CA ASP A 141 13.65 5.39 15.22
C ASP A 141 12.19 5.85 15.21
N SER A 142 11.24 4.91 15.14
CA SER A 142 9.81 5.22 15.15
C SER A 142 9.33 5.74 16.50
N ARG A 143 10.00 5.41 17.61
CA ARG A 143 9.60 5.84 18.96
C ARG A 143 9.84 7.33 19.22
N LYS A 144 10.74 7.95 18.45
CA LYS A 144 11.09 9.38 18.60
C LYS A 144 10.27 10.29 17.70
N LEU A 145 9.49 9.73 16.79
CA LEU A 145 8.57 10.50 15.97
C LEU A 145 7.24 10.59 16.70
N ALA A 146 7.03 11.72 17.35
CA ALA A 146 5.66 12.18 17.59
C ALA A 146 4.94 12.23 16.24
N ASP A 147 3.65 11.89 16.23
CA ASP A 147 2.85 11.71 15.01
C ASP A 147 2.96 12.89 14.03
N ASP A 148 3.05 14.11 14.56
CA ASP A 148 3.14 15.34 13.77
C ASP A 148 4.53 15.59 13.17
N ALA A 149 5.58 15.05 13.79
CA ALA A 149 6.95 15.24 13.32
C ALA A 149 7.18 14.51 11.98
N PHE A 150 6.52 13.38 11.77
CA PHE A 150 6.62 12.59 10.55
C PHE A 150 6.11 13.39 9.35
N ALA A 151 4.88 13.92 9.42
CA ALA A 151 4.31 14.75 8.36
C ALA A 151 5.11 16.05 8.13
N LYS A 152 5.63 16.66 9.21
CA LYS A 152 6.44 17.88 9.12
C LYS A 152 7.77 17.68 8.39
N GLN A 153 8.38 16.50 8.55
CA GLN A 153 9.64 16.15 7.90
C GLN A 153 9.43 15.77 6.42
N ILE A 154 8.26 15.20 6.09
CA ILE A 154 7.85 14.89 4.73
C ILE A 154 7.08 16.07 4.10
N GLY A 155 7.82 17.09 3.69
CA GLY A 155 7.25 18.22 2.95
C GLY A 155 7.03 17.93 1.47
N TRP A 156 6.32 18.84 0.78
CA TRP A 156 6.06 18.78 -0.67
C TRP A 156 7.30 18.76 -1.58
N ARG A 157 8.49 19.08 -1.04
CA ARG A 157 9.78 19.03 -1.75
C ARG A 157 10.58 17.76 -1.47
N THR A 158 10.09 16.90 -0.59
CA THR A 158 10.79 15.67 -0.24
C THR A 158 10.73 14.70 -1.41
N ARG A 159 11.89 14.33 -1.94
CA ARG A 159 12.02 13.42 -3.09
C ARG A 159 12.37 12.01 -2.68
N THR A 160 13.15 11.90 -1.60
CA THR A 160 13.67 10.63 -1.10
C THR A 160 13.34 10.52 0.38
N VAL A 161 12.75 9.38 0.74
CA VAL A 161 12.51 8.99 2.14
C VAL A 161 13.45 7.82 2.46
N ARG A 162 14.29 8.01 3.48
CA ARG A 162 15.21 6.99 3.99
C ARG A 162 14.75 6.53 5.36
N LEU A 163 14.43 5.25 5.46
CA LEU A 163 14.05 4.58 6.70
C LEU A 163 15.24 3.74 7.15
N LYS A 164 15.83 4.07 8.30
CA LYS A 164 16.91 3.23 8.86
C LYS A 164 16.35 1.97 9.49
N TRP A 165 17.22 1.00 9.71
CA TRP A 165 16.94 -0.34 10.23
C TRP A 165 16.18 -0.38 11.56
N ASN A 166 16.35 0.64 12.40
CA ASN A 166 15.63 0.77 13.68
C ASN A 166 14.21 1.30 13.53
N PHE A 167 13.85 1.81 12.35
CA PHE A 167 12.54 2.37 12.09
C PHE A 167 11.53 1.27 11.80
N LYS A 168 10.54 1.11 12.70
CA LYS A 168 9.41 0.21 12.45
C LYS A 168 8.34 0.97 11.66
N LEU A 169 8.21 0.64 10.38
CA LEU A 169 7.09 1.09 9.56
C LEU A 169 5.83 0.33 10.01
N THR A 170 4.81 1.06 10.43
CA THR A 170 3.52 0.54 10.85
C THR A 170 2.47 0.98 9.84
N ASP A 171 1.31 0.34 9.83
CA ASP A 171 0.22 0.71 8.91
C ASP A 171 -0.20 2.18 9.10
N GLU A 172 -0.24 2.67 10.34
CA GLU A 172 -0.49 4.09 10.64
C GLU A 172 0.50 5.04 9.96
N HIS A 173 1.77 4.65 9.84
CA HIS A 173 2.76 5.45 9.10
C HIS A 173 2.47 5.44 7.60
N ILE A 174 2.02 4.31 7.05
CA ILE A 174 1.64 4.18 5.64
C ILE A 174 0.42 5.06 5.37
N ASP A 175 -0.61 4.97 6.22
CA ASP A 175 -1.81 5.80 6.11
C ASP A 175 -1.47 7.28 6.19
N LYS A 176 -0.54 7.69 7.08
CA LYS A 176 -0.04 9.07 7.13
C LYS A 176 0.66 9.47 5.84
N ILE A 177 1.49 8.60 5.23
CA ILE A 177 2.11 8.88 3.91
C ILE A 177 1.04 9.03 2.83
N VAL A 178 0.05 8.15 2.80
CA VAL A 178 -1.03 8.15 1.81
C VAL A 178 -1.95 9.37 1.99
N ALA A 179 -2.17 9.78 3.24
CA ALA A 179 -2.93 10.98 3.61
C ALA A 179 -2.19 12.27 3.28
N LEU A 180 -0.87 12.23 3.00
CA LEU A 180 -0.20 13.38 2.40
C LEU A 180 -0.86 13.69 1.06
N SER A 181 -1.08 14.97 0.76
CA SER A 181 -1.79 15.35 -0.47
C SER A 181 -1.14 14.68 -1.70
N PRO A 182 -1.91 14.35 -2.75
CA PRO A 182 -1.38 13.73 -3.97
C PRO A 182 -0.16 14.45 -4.56
N ALA A 183 -0.09 15.78 -4.40
CA ALA A 183 1.04 16.59 -4.85
C ALA A 183 2.37 16.28 -4.12
N VAL A 184 2.32 15.76 -2.89
CA VAL A 184 3.49 15.28 -2.15
C VAL A 184 3.88 13.89 -2.68
N CYS A 185 2.89 13.01 -2.87
CA CYS A 185 3.09 11.66 -3.38
C CYS A 185 3.68 11.63 -4.81
N ASP A 186 3.20 12.51 -5.70
CA ASP A 186 3.74 12.69 -7.05
C ASP A 186 5.21 13.10 -7.06
N ASN A 187 5.70 13.64 -5.94
CA ASN A 187 7.07 14.09 -5.83
C ASN A 187 8.04 13.04 -5.30
N PHE A 188 7.56 11.98 -4.63
CA PHE A 188 8.44 10.89 -4.21
C PHE A 188 9.00 10.14 -5.41
N ARG A 189 10.31 9.92 -5.38
CA ARG A 189 11.01 9.10 -6.37
C ARG A 189 11.56 7.84 -5.75
N ASP A 190 12.07 7.96 -4.54
CA ASP A 190 12.83 6.89 -3.90
C ASP A 190 12.36 6.67 -2.46
N PHE A 191 12.01 5.42 -2.15
CA PHE A 191 11.87 4.91 -0.78
C PHE A 191 13.01 3.93 -0.54
N ILE A 192 13.91 4.30 0.38
CA ILE A 192 15.13 3.55 0.65
C ILE A 192 15.06 3.04 2.09
N PHE A 193 15.15 1.72 2.25
CA PHE A 193 15.26 1.06 3.54
C PHE A 193 16.73 0.71 3.77
N GLU A 194 17.37 1.35 4.76
CA GLU A 194 18.77 1.09 5.13
C GLU A 194 18.80 0.03 6.24
N SER A 195 19.22 -1.20 5.93
CA SER A 195 19.50 -2.23 6.94
C SER A 195 20.95 -2.10 7.45
N GLU A 196 21.19 -2.06 8.76
CA GLU A 196 22.56 -2.15 9.34
C GLU A 196 23.10 -3.57 9.23
N ASP A 197 22.19 -4.53 9.32
CA ASP A 197 22.43 -5.92 9.07
C ASP A 197 22.27 -6.17 7.57
N ALA A 198 23.30 -5.84 6.80
CA ALA A 198 23.59 -6.65 5.62
C ALA A 198 23.96 -8.03 6.14
N ARG A 199 22.97 -8.85 6.54
CA ARG A 199 23.22 -10.28 6.75
C ARG A 199 23.56 -10.79 5.36
N PRO A 200 24.83 -11.12 5.05
CA PRO A 200 25.23 -11.48 3.68
C PRO A 200 24.62 -12.81 3.21
N LEU A 201 23.73 -13.39 4.01
CA LEU A 201 23.12 -14.70 3.87
C LEU A 201 21.60 -14.67 4.11
N LEU A 202 20.96 -13.49 4.09
CA LEU A 202 19.49 -13.48 4.11
C LEU A 202 18.99 -13.87 2.72
N GLU A 203 18.60 -15.13 2.61
CA GLU A 203 17.89 -15.69 1.48
C GLU A 203 16.40 -15.34 1.63
N ILE A 204 15.85 -14.65 0.63
CA ILE A 204 14.46 -14.24 0.57
C ILE A 204 13.80 -15.06 -0.54
N GLU A 205 12.92 -15.96 -0.16
CA GLU A 205 12.11 -16.73 -1.11
C GLU A 205 10.80 -15.97 -1.39
N VAL A 206 10.65 -15.47 -2.62
CA VAL A 206 9.43 -14.82 -3.10
C VAL A 206 8.56 -15.87 -3.78
N VAL A 207 7.50 -16.27 -3.09
CA VAL A 207 6.50 -17.21 -3.63
C VAL A 207 5.38 -16.39 -4.28
N LYS A 208 5.21 -16.56 -5.59
CA LYS A 208 4.13 -15.96 -6.36
C LYS A 208 3.12 -17.03 -6.73
N VAL A 209 1.88 -16.84 -6.29
CA VAL A 209 0.74 -17.71 -6.60
C VAL A 209 -0.11 -17.04 -7.66
N ASN A 210 -0.40 -17.75 -8.75
CA ASN A 210 -1.29 -17.28 -9.81
C ASN A 210 -2.37 -18.33 -10.05
N GLU A 211 -3.62 -17.90 -10.17
CA GLU A 211 -4.71 -18.75 -10.66
C GLU A 211 -4.75 -18.67 -12.18
N VAL A 212 -4.57 -19.81 -12.84
CA VAL A 212 -4.62 -19.93 -14.31
C VAL A 212 -5.79 -20.85 -14.65
N LYS A 213 -6.63 -20.42 -15.57
CA LYS A 213 -7.74 -21.24 -16.04
C LYS A 213 -7.30 -22.10 -17.21
N GLU A 214 -7.10 -23.39 -16.97
CA GLU A 214 -6.72 -24.37 -17.99
C GLU A 214 -7.91 -25.31 -18.26
N TRP A 215 -8.29 -25.45 -19.54
CA TRP A 215 -9.35 -26.37 -20.01
C TRP A 215 -10.73 -26.30 -19.35
N GLY A 216 -11.01 -25.23 -18.58
CA GLY A 216 -12.29 -25.03 -17.92
C GLY A 216 -12.20 -25.07 -16.39
N ASP A 217 -11.10 -25.58 -15.85
CA ASP A 217 -10.82 -25.65 -14.41
C ASP A 217 -9.79 -24.58 -14.01
N TRP A 218 -9.82 -24.17 -12.75
CA TRP A 218 -8.83 -23.23 -12.18
C TRP A 218 -7.69 -24.02 -11.56
N GLU A 219 -6.47 -23.80 -12.05
CA GLU A 219 -5.25 -24.38 -11.52
C GLU A 219 -4.41 -23.30 -10.82
N LEU A 220 -3.78 -23.67 -9.70
CA LEU A 220 -2.88 -22.78 -8.96
C LEU A 220 -1.44 -23.00 -9.44
N HIS A 221 -0.92 -22.03 -10.16
CA HIS A 221 0.49 -21.96 -10.52
C HIS A 221 1.27 -21.21 -9.45
N ILE A 222 2.08 -21.95 -8.70
CA ILE A 222 2.99 -21.39 -7.70
C ILE A 222 4.39 -21.35 -8.32
N THR A 223 4.95 -20.15 -8.43
CA THR A 223 6.35 -19.94 -8.83
C THR A 223 7.11 -19.41 -7.63
N SER A 224 8.19 -20.09 -7.24
CA SER A 224 9.11 -19.61 -6.19
C SER A 224 10.37 -19.04 -6.82
N GLN A 225 10.82 -17.88 -6.34
CA GLN A 225 12.07 -17.24 -6.75
C GLN A 225 12.87 -16.84 -5.53
N THR A 226 14.12 -17.27 -5.50
CA THR A 226 15.03 -16.97 -4.40
C THR A 226 15.87 -15.73 -4.71
N TYR A 227 15.98 -14.84 -3.73
CA TYR A 227 16.78 -13.62 -3.79
C TYR A 227 17.80 -13.61 -2.66
N GLN A 228 19.04 -13.25 -2.97
CA GLN A 228 20.09 -13.03 -2.00
C GLN A 228 20.76 -11.69 -2.30
N ASP A 229 20.87 -10.84 -1.27
CA ASP A 229 21.45 -9.49 -1.40
C ASP A 229 20.81 -8.66 -2.53
N GLY A 230 19.48 -8.76 -2.66
CA GLY A 230 18.69 -8.05 -3.67
C GLY A 230 18.90 -8.52 -5.12
N LYS A 231 19.57 -9.66 -5.33
CA LYS A 231 19.76 -10.28 -6.65
C LYS A 231 19.05 -11.62 -6.70
N GLU A 232 18.39 -11.90 -7.83
CA GLU A 232 17.80 -13.20 -8.10
C GLU A 232 18.91 -14.25 -8.13
N VAL A 233 18.82 -15.23 -7.23
CA VAL A 233 19.69 -16.39 -7.22
C VAL A 233 19.03 -17.39 -8.14
N THR A 234 19.49 -17.46 -9.39
CA THR A 234 19.13 -18.56 -10.26
C THR A 234 19.82 -19.79 -9.69
N ASP A 235 19.05 -20.68 -9.07
CA ASP A 235 19.54 -22.01 -8.72
C ASP A 235 20.01 -22.68 -10.01
N LEU A 236 21.31 -22.56 -10.28
CA LEU A 236 21.92 -23.32 -11.36
C LEU A 236 21.71 -24.78 -10.97
N PRO A 237 21.09 -25.59 -11.83
CA PRO A 237 20.87 -26.99 -11.52
C PRO A 237 22.22 -27.59 -11.11
N PHE A 238 22.23 -28.24 -9.95
CA PHE A 238 23.34 -28.88 -9.25
C PHE A 238 24.28 -29.75 -10.14
N ALA A 239 23.91 -29.97 -11.39
CA ALA A 239 24.67 -30.68 -12.42
C ALA A 239 26.01 -30.02 -12.82
N ALA A 240 26.26 -28.73 -12.54
CA ALA A 240 27.48 -28.06 -12.98
C ALA A 240 28.74 -28.38 -12.12
N ASP A 241 28.59 -28.87 -10.89
CA ASP A 241 29.73 -29.11 -9.97
C ASP A 241 30.21 -30.59 -9.93
N MET A 242 29.62 -31.47 -10.75
CA MET A 242 29.99 -32.89 -10.84
C MET A 242 31.09 -33.18 -11.89
N GLY A 243 31.85 -32.18 -12.33
CA GLY A 243 33.10 -32.42 -13.07
C GLY A 243 32.96 -33.19 -14.39
N LEU A 244 31.83 -33.08 -15.10
CA LEU A 244 31.71 -33.60 -16.47
C LEU A 244 32.35 -32.62 -17.46
N GLN A 245 33.69 -32.56 -17.40
CA GLN A 245 34.51 -31.84 -18.36
C GLN A 245 34.71 -32.74 -19.59
N GLY A 246 33.88 -32.57 -20.61
CA GLY A 246 34.11 -33.17 -21.93
C GLY A 246 32.87 -33.74 -22.61
N MET A 247 31.94 -32.88 -22.99
CA MET A 247 31.03 -33.21 -24.10
C MET A 247 30.89 -31.95 -24.95
N ASP A 248 31.42 -32.03 -26.16
CA ASP A 248 31.49 -30.95 -27.13
C ASP A 248 30.07 -30.47 -27.49
N ASP A 249 29.90 -29.16 -27.31
CA ASP A 249 29.08 -28.20 -28.07
C ASP A 249 28.23 -28.83 -29.18
N ASP A 250 26.90 -28.87 -28.99
CA ASP A 250 25.87 -28.80 -30.06
C ASP A 250 24.42 -28.97 -29.53
N THR A 251 24.19 -29.21 -28.23
CA THR A 251 22.81 -29.25 -27.70
C THR A 251 22.31 -27.86 -27.33
N GLU A 252 21.47 -27.31 -28.21
CA GLU A 252 20.54 -26.20 -28.00
C GLU A 252 19.79 -26.40 -26.67
N TYR A 253 20.23 -25.71 -25.62
CA TYR A 253 19.66 -25.79 -24.28
C TYR A 253 18.31 -25.06 -24.27
N ASN A 254 17.22 -25.77 -24.57
CA ASN A 254 15.89 -25.27 -24.32
C ASN A 254 15.68 -25.15 -22.81
N ASN A 255 15.56 -23.90 -22.36
CA ASN A 255 15.30 -23.51 -20.99
C ASN A 255 13.86 -23.92 -20.60
N TYR A 256 13.64 -25.21 -20.32
CA TYR A 256 12.42 -25.67 -19.68
C TYR A 256 12.49 -25.26 -18.21
N LEU A 257 11.81 -24.17 -17.85
CA LEU A 257 11.31 -23.96 -16.50
C LEU A 257 10.66 -25.27 -16.07
N THR A 258 11.32 -25.99 -15.16
CA THR A 258 10.82 -27.26 -14.66
C THR A 258 9.63 -26.90 -13.77
N THR A 259 8.41 -27.11 -14.27
CA THR A 259 7.23 -27.26 -13.43
C THR A 259 7.44 -28.53 -12.62
N GLY A 260 8.29 -28.44 -11.60
CA GLY A 260 8.44 -29.50 -10.62
C GLY A 260 7.14 -29.55 -9.83
N ASP A 261 6.50 -30.71 -9.84
CA ASP A 261 5.40 -31.02 -8.91
C ASP A 261 5.86 -30.62 -7.51
N ILE A 262 5.21 -29.61 -6.95
CA ILE A 262 5.51 -29.15 -5.59
C ILE A 262 5.17 -30.32 -4.67
N SER A 263 6.18 -30.87 -4.00
CA SER A 263 5.97 -32.01 -3.12
C SER A 263 4.89 -31.69 -2.08
N GLU A 264 3.97 -32.62 -1.82
CA GLU A 264 2.94 -32.49 -0.76
C GLU A 264 3.55 -32.07 0.60
N GLU A 265 4.79 -32.47 0.87
CA GLU A 265 5.52 -32.11 2.08
C GLU A 265 5.81 -30.60 2.19
N TYR A 266 5.95 -29.91 1.05
CA TYR A 266 6.11 -28.45 1.00
C TYR A 266 4.77 -27.75 1.24
N LEU A 267 3.68 -28.19 0.61
CA LEU A 267 2.34 -27.63 0.86
C LEU A 267 1.91 -27.78 2.33
N ALA A 268 2.17 -28.96 2.91
CA ALA A 268 1.89 -29.24 4.32
C ALA A 268 2.69 -28.35 5.30
N ARG A 269 3.91 -27.94 4.94
CA ARG A 269 4.74 -27.03 5.77
C ARG A 269 4.14 -25.63 5.87
N TYR A 270 3.45 -25.18 4.82
CA TYR A 270 2.88 -23.83 4.73
C TYR A 270 1.35 -23.80 4.89
N GLY A 271 0.73 -24.94 5.21
CA GLY A 271 -0.69 -25.01 5.56
C GLY A 271 -1.65 -25.00 4.37
N TYR A 272 -1.18 -25.43 3.19
CA TYR A 272 -2.00 -25.67 2.00
C TYR A 272 -2.34 -27.16 1.84
#